data_AF-T1GKJ8-F1
#
_entry.id   AF-T1GKJ8-F1
#
_cell.length_a   1.000
_cell.length_b   1.000
_cell.length_c   1.000
_cell.angle_alpha   90.00
_cell.angle_beta   90.00
_cell.angle_gamma   90.00
#
_symmetry.space_group_name_H-M   'P 1'
#
loop_
_entity.id
_entity.type
_entity.pdbx_description
1 polymer ?
#
loop_
_entity_poly.entity_id
_entity_poly.type
_entity_poly.pdbx_seq_one_letter_code
_entity_poly.pdbx_strand_id
1 'polypeptide(L)'
;MAPVQHWNKLVESVQNHIKSVNWVTRVDLRDKKVEYINGLGSFKDAHTNKTEKVITADKIVIAVGGRPNYPDIPGAVEHGITSDDIFSLDRAPGKTLVVGAGYIGLECAGFLKGLGYDATVMVRSIVLRGFDQQMANIVADAMVERGINFLHKCIPKSVEKQADGKLLVKWVNTEANTEHSDKQADGKLLVKWVNTEANTEHSDVFDTVLWAIGRKGLVADLKLDNAGVVTKGDKIEVSPAEETNVSNIFAVGDVIYGKPELTPVAIHAGRLLARRLFGGSTQIMDYADVATTVFSPLEYGCVGLSEEDAIKKMGGEDNIEVYHGFYKPTEFFIPQKSVRYCYLKAVAERSGDQKVLGLHYSERSNFWPKKRSERKNYRASEKQKLVAISKFSKGVYVSKIK
;
A
#
# COMPACT_ATOMS: atom_id res chain seq x y z
N MET A 1 17.02 -2.17 -29.39
CA MET A 1 15.91 -3.11 -29.15
C MET A 1 15.72 -3.22 -27.65
N ALA A 2 14.51 -2.99 -27.12
CA ALA A 2 14.22 -3.32 -25.73
C ALA A 2 14.46 -4.83 -25.53
N PRO A 3 15.08 -5.27 -24.43
CA PRO A 3 15.30 -6.69 -24.19
C PRO A 3 13.96 -7.42 -24.23
N VAL A 4 13.92 -8.58 -24.89
CA VAL A 4 12.72 -9.43 -24.93
C VAL A 4 12.38 -9.82 -23.50
N GLN A 5 11.28 -9.24 -23.00
CA GLN A 5 10.82 -9.39 -21.62
C GLN A 5 10.23 -10.80 -21.44
N HIS A 6 10.92 -11.67 -20.71
CA HIS A 6 10.38 -12.97 -20.32
C HIS A 6 9.47 -12.82 -19.10
N TRP A 7 8.30 -12.21 -19.28
CA TRP A 7 7.30 -12.01 -18.21
C TRP A 7 7.03 -13.29 -17.42
N ASN A 8 6.79 -14.40 -18.11
CA ASN A 8 6.49 -15.69 -17.47
C ASN A 8 7.65 -16.17 -16.58
N LYS A 9 8.90 -15.93 -16.98
CA LYS A 9 10.07 -16.27 -16.17
C LYS A 9 10.20 -15.38 -14.93
N LEU A 10 9.88 -14.09 -15.05
CA LEU A 10 9.82 -13.17 -13.92
C LEU A 10 8.75 -13.63 -12.93
N VAL A 11 7.53 -13.85 -13.40
CA VAL A 11 6.40 -14.35 -12.59
C VAL A 11 6.76 -15.67 -11.92
N GLU A 12 7.30 -16.64 -12.67
CA GLU A 12 7.74 -17.93 -12.10
C GLU A 12 8.78 -17.73 -10.99
N SER A 13 9.78 -16.87 -11.22
CA SER A 13 10.84 -16.59 -10.23
C SER A 13 10.27 -15.95 -8.96
N VAL A 14 9.35 -15.00 -9.10
CA VAL A 14 8.64 -14.36 -7.97
C VAL A 14 7.79 -15.39 -7.23
N GLN A 15 7.02 -16.22 -7.93
CA GLN A 15 6.19 -17.27 -7.33
C GLN A 15 7.04 -18.31 -6.60
N ASN A 16 8.20 -18.69 -7.14
CA ASN A 16 9.14 -19.61 -6.48
C ASN A 16 9.70 -19.00 -5.19
N HIS A 17 10.04 -17.71 -5.20
CA HIS A 17 10.43 -17.00 -3.98
C HIS A 17 9.32 -16.99 -2.93
N ILE A 18 8.08 -16.65 -3.31
CA ILE A 18 6.91 -16.66 -2.42
C ILE A 18 6.66 -18.05 -1.84
N LYS A 19 6.70 -19.10 -2.67
CA LYS A 19 6.52 -20.50 -2.22
C LYS A 19 7.60 -20.92 -1.22
N SER A 20 8.85 -20.49 -1.43
CA SER A 20 9.95 -20.74 -0.50
C SER A 20 9.69 -20.09 0.86
N VAL A 21 9.28 -18.83 0.87
CA VAL A 21 8.92 -18.12 2.12
C VAL A 21 7.72 -18.78 2.81
N ASN A 22 6.68 -19.15 2.07
CA ASN A 22 5.52 -19.86 2.61
C ASN A 22 5.91 -21.17 3.30
N TRP A 23 6.83 -21.93 2.70
CA TRP A 23 7.34 -23.16 3.29
C TRP A 23 8.11 -22.87 4.59
N VAL A 24 9.02 -21.89 4.59
CA VAL A 24 9.76 -21.48 5.80
C VAL A 24 8.81 -21.03 6.91
N THR A 25 7.77 -20.27 6.59
CA THR A 25 6.76 -19.83 7.57
C THR A 25 5.99 -21.02 8.16
N ARG A 26 5.61 -22.02 7.34
CA ARG A 26 4.94 -23.24 7.84
C ARG A 26 5.84 -24.04 8.78
N VAL A 27 7.14 -24.12 8.49
CA VAL A 27 8.13 -24.74 9.38
C VAL A 27 8.24 -23.96 10.69
N ASP A 28 8.40 -22.63 10.63
CA ASP A 28 8.55 -21.78 11.81
C ASP A 28 7.33 -21.84 12.74
N LEU A 29 6.11 -21.85 12.19
CA LEU A 29 4.87 -22.03 12.97
C LEU A 29 4.85 -23.38 13.70
N ARG A 30 5.19 -24.47 13.00
CA ARG A 30 5.24 -25.81 13.58
C ARG A 30 6.28 -25.90 14.69
N ASP A 31 7.49 -25.40 14.45
CA ASP A 31 8.61 -25.46 15.39
C ASP A 31 8.33 -24.62 16.64
N LYS A 32 7.57 -23.53 16.50
CA LYS A 32 7.05 -22.71 17.60
C LYS A 32 5.75 -23.23 18.23
N LYS A 33 5.30 -24.43 17.84
CA LYS A 33 4.11 -25.10 18.38
C LYS A 33 2.81 -24.30 18.18
N VAL A 34 2.73 -23.50 17.12
CA VAL A 34 1.51 -22.80 16.71
C VAL A 34 0.67 -23.75 15.86
N GLU A 35 -0.53 -24.12 16.33
CA GLU A 35 -1.49 -24.89 15.54
C GLU A 35 -2.04 -23.98 14.44
N TYR A 36 -1.71 -24.32 13.19
CA TYR A 36 -2.19 -23.61 12.02
C TYR A 36 -3.40 -24.33 11.41
N ILE A 37 -4.54 -23.63 11.36
CA ILE A 37 -5.78 -24.14 10.77
C ILE A 37 -6.04 -23.39 9.47
N ASN A 38 -5.98 -24.13 8.36
CA ASN A 38 -6.33 -23.63 7.04
C ASN A 38 -7.85 -23.69 6.85
N GLY A 39 -8.54 -22.59 7.18
CA GLY A 39 -9.99 -22.46 7.04
C GLY A 39 -10.50 -21.12 7.53
N LEU A 40 -11.60 -20.66 6.92
CA LEU A 40 -12.20 -19.37 7.26
C LEU A 40 -12.70 -19.37 8.71
N GLY A 41 -12.28 -18.38 9.49
CA GLY A 41 -12.75 -18.17 10.85
C GLY A 41 -13.83 -17.10 10.91
N SER A 42 -14.92 -17.37 11.62
CA SER A 42 -15.99 -16.41 11.92
C SER A 42 -16.48 -16.60 13.36
N PHE A 43 -17.01 -15.54 13.97
CA PHE A 43 -17.67 -15.64 15.27
C PHE A 43 -19.00 -16.37 15.12
N LYS A 44 -19.20 -17.38 15.96
CA LYS A 44 -20.34 -18.31 15.88
C LYS A 44 -21.66 -17.60 16.17
N ASP A 45 -22.69 -17.85 15.36
CA ASP A 45 -24.10 -17.50 15.65
C ASP A 45 -24.88 -18.72 16.18
N ALA A 46 -26.14 -18.48 16.59
CA ALA A 46 -27.06 -19.53 17.01
C ALA A 46 -27.43 -20.54 15.89
N HIS A 47 -27.10 -20.25 14.63
CA HIS A 47 -27.52 -20.99 13.44
C HIS A 47 -26.37 -21.68 12.67
N THR A 48 -25.17 -21.70 13.25
CA THR A 48 -23.97 -22.28 12.60
C THR A 48 -24.07 -23.82 12.61
N ASN A 49 -23.92 -24.45 11.45
CA ASN A 49 -24.10 -25.89 11.24
C ASN A 49 -23.14 -26.77 12.06
N LYS A 50 -23.59 -28.00 12.38
CA LYS A 50 -22.82 -28.99 13.20
C LYS A 50 -21.54 -29.52 12.55
N THR A 51 -21.32 -29.28 11.25
CA THR A 51 -20.19 -29.85 10.48
C THR A 51 -18.90 -29.01 10.55
N GLU A 52 -18.93 -27.81 11.12
CA GLU A 52 -17.76 -26.93 11.24
C GLU A 52 -16.98 -27.16 12.56
N LYS A 53 -15.64 -27.06 12.51
CA LYS A 53 -14.80 -27.18 13.71
C LYS A 53 -14.96 -25.95 14.60
N VAL A 54 -15.68 -26.09 15.71
CA VAL A 54 -15.84 -25.02 16.71
C VAL A 54 -14.60 -24.95 17.60
N ILE A 55 -14.07 -23.73 17.78
CA ILE A 55 -12.88 -23.47 18.60
C ILE A 55 -13.23 -22.39 19.62
N THR A 56 -12.83 -22.60 20.86
CA THR A 56 -12.91 -21.62 21.95
C THR A 56 -11.51 -21.20 22.40
N ALA A 57 -11.39 -19.95 22.85
CA ALA A 57 -10.15 -19.36 23.36
C ALA A 57 -10.47 -18.31 24.43
N ASP A 58 -9.54 -18.11 25.35
CA ASP A 58 -9.68 -17.11 26.42
C ASP A 58 -9.47 -15.69 25.86
N LYS A 59 -8.61 -15.56 24.85
CA LYS A 59 -8.28 -14.30 24.15
C LYS A 59 -8.31 -14.52 22.64
N ILE A 60 -8.85 -13.56 21.89
CA ILE A 60 -8.97 -13.60 20.43
C ILE A 60 -8.31 -12.35 19.82
N VAL A 61 -7.46 -12.53 18.82
CA VAL A 61 -6.83 -11.43 18.08
C VAL A 61 -7.28 -11.46 16.62
N ILE A 62 -7.90 -10.39 16.16
CA ILE A 62 -8.32 -10.19 14.78
C ILE A 62 -7.18 -9.53 14.00
N ALA A 63 -6.61 -10.24 13.03
CA ALA A 63 -5.47 -9.81 12.21
C ALA A 63 -5.71 -10.12 10.72
N VAL A 64 -6.95 -9.93 10.26
CA VAL A 64 -7.42 -10.32 8.91
C VAL A 64 -6.90 -9.44 7.78
N GLY A 65 -6.32 -8.27 8.11
CA GLY A 65 -5.83 -7.32 7.12
C GLY A 65 -6.93 -6.78 6.20
N GLY A 66 -6.59 -6.54 4.94
CA GLY A 66 -7.52 -6.05 3.92
C GLY A 66 -7.31 -6.67 2.53
N ARG A 67 -8.14 -6.27 1.57
CA ARG A 67 -8.06 -6.64 0.14
C ARG A 67 -8.23 -5.42 -0.75
N PRO A 68 -7.73 -5.44 -2.00
CA PRO A 68 -7.93 -4.34 -2.95
C PRO A 68 -9.41 -4.04 -3.20
N ASN A 69 -9.72 -2.77 -3.43
CA ASN A 69 -11.06 -2.32 -3.83
C ASN A 69 -11.24 -2.37 -5.35
N TYR A 70 -12.46 -2.70 -5.77
CA TYR A 70 -12.92 -2.51 -7.15
C TYR A 70 -13.86 -1.30 -7.20
N PRO A 71 -13.83 -0.49 -8.28
CA PRO A 71 -14.82 0.55 -8.49
C PRO A 71 -16.18 -0.07 -8.81
N ASP A 72 -17.25 0.57 -8.38
CA ASP A 72 -18.63 0.18 -8.71
C ASP A 72 -18.99 0.72 -10.10
N ILE A 73 -18.46 0.07 -11.14
CA ILE A 73 -18.71 0.38 -12.55
C ILE A 73 -18.85 -0.91 -13.37
N PRO A 74 -19.60 -0.89 -14.48
CA PRO A 74 -19.71 -2.03 -15.39
C PRO A 74 -18.34 -2.54 -15.86
N GLY A 75 -18.15 -3.86 -15.81
CA GLY A 75 -16.93 -4.56 -16.24
C GLY A 75 -15.74 -4.48 -15.28
N ALA A 76 -15.82 -3.75 -14.16
CA ALA A 76 -14.70 -3.59 -13.24
C ALA A 76 -14.16 -4.91 -12.70
N VAL A 77 -15.04 -5.75 -12.16
CA VAL A 77 -14.69 -7.05 -11.54
C VAL A 77 -14.38 -8.10 -12.60
N GLU A 78 -15.07 -8.07 -13.73
CA GLU A 78 -14.95 -9.09 -14.79
C GLU A 78 -13.68 -8.93 -15.62
N HIS A 79 -13.26 -7.69 -15.89
CA HIS A 79 -12.18 -7.40 -16.85
C HIS A 79 -10.95 -6.76 -16.22
N GLY A 80 -11.09 -6.13 -15.05
CA GLY A 80 -9.96 -5.51 -14.36
C GLY A 80 -9.31 -6.44 -13.34
N ILE A 81 -8.04 -6.16 -13.07
CA ILE A 81 -7.22 -6.87 -12.09
C ILE A 81 -6.85 -5.97 -10.93
N THR A 82 -6.26 -6.54 -9.89
CA THR A 82 -5.71 -5.80 -8.74
C THR A 82 -4.25 -6.13 -8.52
N SER A 83 -3.65 -5.52 -7.50
CA SER A 83 -2.30 -5.86 -7.05
C SER A 83 -2.15 -7.33 -6.64
N ASP A 84 -3.25 -8.01 -6.26
CA ASP A 84 -3.22 -9.43 -5.92
C ASP A 84 -2.92 -10.31 -7.15
N ASP A 85 -3.23 -9.83 -8.35
CA ASP A 85 -3.23 -10.63 -9.58
C ASP A 85 -1.98 -10.35 -10.43
N ILE A 86 -1.46 -9.12 -10.42
CA ILE A 86 -0.39 -8.68 -11.34
C ILE A 86 0.87 -9.54 -11.25
N PHE A 87 1.25 -10.02 -10.06
CA PHE A 87 2.43 -10.89 -9.88
C PHE A 87 2.16 -12.38 -10.17
N SER A 88 0.97 -12.69 -10.68
CA SER A 88 0.55 -14.04 -11.10
C SER A 88 -0.16 -14.05 -12.45
N LEU A 89 -0.11 -12.94 -13.20
CA LEU A 89 -0.68 -12.83 -14.54
C LEU A 89 0.04 -13.82 -15.47
N ASP A 90 -0.74 -14.63 -16.19
CA ASP A 90 -0.25 -15.71 -17.07
C ASP A 90 0.29 -15.22 -18.43
N ARG A 91 -0.07 -13.98 -18.79
CA ARG A 91 0.39 -13.26 -19.97
C ARG A 91 1.10 -11.97 -19.58
N ALA A 92 1.88 -11.41 -20.49
CA ALA A 92 2.45 -10.07 -20.30
C ALA A 92 1.34 -9.00 -20.14
N PRO A 93 1.52 -7.97 -19.28
CA PRO A 93 0.51 -6.93 -19.05
C PRO A 93 0.21 -6.07 -20.28
N GLY A 94 1.18 -5.86 -21.17
CA GLY A 94 1.00 -4.98 -22.33
C GLY A 94 0.72 -3.52 -21.93
N LYS A 95 -0.01 -2.78 -22.76
CA LYS A 95 -0.46 -1.42 -22.46
C LYS A 95 -1.41 -1.46 -21.26
N THR A 96 -1.01 -0.88 -20.15
CA THR A 96 -1.69 -1.01 -18.85
C THR A 96 -2.22 0.34 -18.35
N LEU A 97 -3.52 0.39 -18.07
CA LEU A 97 -4.12 1.47 -17.30
C LEU A 97 -4.03 1.14 -15.80
N VAL A 98 -3.40 2.00 -15.02
CA VAL A 98 -3.32 1.89 -13.56
C VAL A 98 -4.21 2.96 -12.94
N VAL A 99 -5.33 2.57 -12.36
CA VAL A 99 -6.29 3.51 -11.76
C VAL A 99 -6.02 3.63 -10.27
N GLY A 100 -5.57 4.81 -9.85
CA GLY A 100 -5.17 5.10 -8.47
C GLY A 100 -3.74 5.62 -8.38
N ALA A 101 -3.55 6.71 -7.65
CA ALA A 101 -2.28 7.43 -7.50
C ALA A 101 -1.70 7.34 -6.08
N GLY A 102 -2.07 6.31 -5.33
CA GLY A 102 -1.40 5.94 -4.09
C GLY A 102 -0.10 5.18 -4.36
N TYR A 103 0.61 4.77 -3.30
CA TYR A 103 1.91 4.10 -3.41
C TYR A 103 1.84 2.84 -4.31
N ILE A 104 0.83 1.97 -4.14
CA ILE A 104 0.65 0.76 -4.97
C ILE A 104 0.56 1.10 -6.46
N GLY A 105 -0.24 2.11 -6.82
CA GLY A 105 -0.45 2.49 -8.21
C GLY A 105 0.82 3.03 -8.86
N LEU A 106 1.56 3.89 -8.14
CA LEU A 106 2.81 4.46 -8.65
C LEU A 106 3.93 3.43 -8.76
N GLU A 107 4.05 2.54 -7.77
CA GLU A 107 5.00 1.42 -7.79
C GLU A 107 4.71 0.50 -8.99
N CYS A 108 3.43 0.15 -9.20
CA CYS A 108 3.01 -0.69 -10.32
C CYS A 108 3.30 -0.06 -11.68
N ALA A 109 2.85 1.19 -11.89
CA ALA A 109 3.14 1.90 -13.13
C ALA A 109 4.65 2.06 -13.36
N GLY A 110 5.40 2.31 -12.28
CA GLY A 110 6.84 2.44 -12.29
C GLY A 110 7.56 1.19 -12.76
N PHE A 111 7.31 0.05 -12.12
CA PHE A 111 7.97 -1.20 -12.53
C PHE A 111 7.51 -1.67 -13.90
N LEU A 112 6.22 -1.47 -14.27
CA LEU A 112 5.72 -1.84 -15.59
C LEU A 112 6.47 -1.06 -16.69
N LYS A 113 6.68 0.25 -16.50
CA LYS A 113 7.50 1.05 -17.42
C LYS A 113 8.96 0.64 -17.41
N GLY A 114 9.52 0.33 -16.23
CA GLY A 114 10.87 -0.21 -16.10
C GLY A 114 11.07 -1.55 -16.82
N LEU A 115 10.00 -2.33 -16.95
CA LEU A 115 9.89 -3.55 -17.74
C LEU A 115 9.48 -3.28 -19.22
N GLY A 116 9.54 -2.03 -19.68
CA GLY A 116 9.27 -1.70 -21.08
C GLY A 116 7.80 -1.81 -21.52
N TYR A 117 6.86 -1.97 -20.59
CA TYR A 117 5.42 -1.87 -20.88
C TYR A 117 4.97 -0.41 -20.85
N ASP A 118 3.92 -0.08 -21.59
CA ASP A 118 3.30 1.24 -21.52
C ASP A 118 2.32 1.31 -20.37
N ALA A 119 2.58 2.22 -19.43
CA ALA A 119 1.75 2.44 -18.25
C ALA A 119 1.15 3.85 -18.28
N THR A 120 -0.14 3.94 -17.97
CA THR A 120 -0.86 5.21 -17.77
C THR A 120 -1.47 5.21 -16.38
N VAL A 121 -1.21 6.24 -15.57
CA VAL A 121 -1.77 6.41 -14.23
C VAL A 121 -2.99 7.32 -14.29
N MET A 122 -4.16 6.82 -13.87
CA MET A 122 -5.35 7.65 -13.73
C MET A 122 -5.48 8.16 -12.29
N VAL A 123 -5.54 9.48 -12.15
CA VAL A 123 -5.55 10.19 -10.87
C VAL A 123 -6.91 10.85 -10.67
N ARG A 124 -7.68 10.42 -9.67
CA ARG A 124 -8.97 11.06 -9.36
C ARG A 124 -8.80 12.49 -8.82
N SER A 125 -7.85 12.70 -7.91
CA SER A 125 -7.75 13.97 -7.16
C SER A 125 -6.34 14.52 -7.03
N ILE A 126 -5.46 13.80 -6.33
CA ILE A 126 -4.06 14.19 -6.04
C ILE A 126 -3.23 12.92 -5.99
N VAL A 127 -1.94 13.06 -6.24
CA VAL A 127 -0.95 11.97 -6.16
C VAL A 127 -0.48 11.83 -4.71
N LEU A 128 -0.26 10.60 -4.25
CA LEU A 128 0.23 10.24 -2.91
C LEU A 128 -0.46 11.00 -1.77
N ARG A 129 -1.80 11.00 -1.77
CA ARG A 129 -2.60 11.57 -0.67
C ARG A 129 -2.09 11.07 0.69
N GLY A 130 -1.83 11.99 1.61
CA GLY A 130 -1.33 11.70 2.96
C GLY A 130 0.19 11.72 3.07
N PHE A 131 0.90 12.04 1.98
CA PHE A 131 2.31 12.40 1.99
C PHE A 131 2.47 13.89 1.75
N ASP A 132 3.68 14.40 2.01
CA ASP A 132 4.07 15.74 1.62
C ASP A 132 3.83 16.01 0.13
N GLN A 133 3.00 17.00 -0.18
CA GLN A 133 2.52 17.24 -1.54
C GLN A 133 3.59 17.79 -2.48
N GLN A 134 4.63 18.47 -1.97
CA GLN A 134 5.77 18.87 -2.80
C GLN A 134 6.53 17.62 -3.26
N MET A 135 6.80 16.69 -2.34
CA MET A 135 7.48 15.44 -2.64
C MET A 135 6.65 14.56 -3.58
N ALA A 136 5.33 14.50 -3.37
CA ALA A 136 4.41 13.76 -4.24
C ALA A 136 4.47 14.25 -5.70
N ASN A 137 4.51 15.57 -5.91
CA ASN A 137 4.63 16.16 -7.25
C ASN A 137 6.01 15.89 -7.87
N ILE A 138 7.10 15.95 -7.09
CA ILE A 138 8.44 15.57 -7.56
C ILE A 138 8.46 14.13 -8.06
N VAL A 139 7.84 13.20 -7.33
CA VAL A 139 7.72 11.79 -7.75
C VAL A 139 6.92 11.66 -9.04
N ALA A 140 5.77 12.34 -9.15
CA ALA A 140 4.93 12.30 -10.35
C ALA A 140 5.67 12.86 -11.57
N ASP A 141 6.31 14.02 -11.45
CA ASP A 141 7.09 14.63 -12.53
C ASP A 141 8.26 13.73 -12.97
N ALA A 142 8.93 13.09 -12.02
CA ALA A 142 10.00 12.12 -12.31
C ALA A 142 9.49 10.85 -13.00
N MET A 143 8.21 10.51 -12.87
CA MET A 143 7.57 9.41 -13.61
C MET A 143 7.17 9.85 -15.02
N VAL A 144 6.68 11.08 -15.18
CA VAL A 144 6.39 11.69 -16.48
C VAL A 144 7.66 11.81 -17.33
N GLU A 145 8.79 12.27 -16.74
CA GLU A 145 10.10 12.32 -17.43
C GLU A 145 10.55 10.92 -17.93
N ARG A 146 10.07 9.84 -17.30
CA ARG A 146 10.35 8.46 -17.70
C ARG A 146 9.31 7.87 -18.66
N GLY A 147 8.41 8.69 -19.19
CA GLY A 147 7.42 8.29 -20.20
C GLY A 147 6.24 7.50 -19.63
N ILE A 148 5.87 7.73 -18.37
CA ILE A 148 4.61 7.27 -17.78
C ILE A 148 3.58 8.39 -17.95
N ASN A 149 2.45 8.08 -18.58
CA ASN A 149 1.39 9.06 -18.80
C ASN A 149 0.51 9.21 -17.55
N PHE A 150 0.00 10.42 -17.30
CA PHE A 150 -0.92 10.69 -16.21
C PHE A 150 -2.23 11.28 -16.73
N LEU A 151 -3.35 10.64 -16.41
CA LEU A 151 -4.69 11.16 -16.65
C LEU A 151 -5.19 11.81 -15.35
N HIS A 152 -4.93 13.11 -15.22
CA HIS A 152 -5.35 13.87 -14.05
C HIS A 152 -6.85 14.12 -14.05
N LYS A 153 -7.43 14.08 -12.85
CA LYS A 153 -8.82 14.44 -12.55
C LYS A 153 -9.82 13.60 -13.33
N CYS A 154 -9.45 12.35 -13.58
CA CYS A 154 -10.22 11.40 -14.35
C CYS A 154 -10.84 10.33 -13.44
N ILE A 155 -12.07 9.90 -13.77
CA ILE A 155 -12.79 8.83 -13.07
C ILE A 155 -13.28 7.81 -14.11
N PRO A 156 -12.98 6.50 -13.95
CA PRO A 156 -13.43 5.48 -14.88
C PRO A 156 -14.96 5.29 -14.81
N LYS A 157 -15.57 4.95 -15.94
CA LYS A 157 -17.03 4.77 -16.10
C LYS A 157 -17.43 3.36 -16.52
N SER A 158 -16.65 2.70 -17.36
CA SER A 158 -16.85 1.30 -17.72
C SER A 158 -15.56 0.68 -18.26
N VAL A 159 -15.52 -0.65 -18.23
CA VAL A 159 -14.54 -1.47 -18.96
C VAL A 159 -15.29 -2.48 -19.81
N GLU A 160 -14.99 -2.54 -21.09
CA GLU A 160 -15.65 -3.43 -22.05
C GLU A 160 -14.59 -4.23 -22.82
N LYS A 161 -14.73 -5.56 -22.87
CA LYS A 161 -13.83 -6.39 -23.67
C LYS A 161 -14.22 -6.35 -25.15
N GLN A 162 -13.27 -5.98 -26.01
CA GLN A 162 -13.44 -5.91 -27.46
C GLN A 162 -13.22 -7.27 -28.12
N ALA A 163 -13.61 -7.39 -29.40
CA ALA A 163 -13.53 -8.63 -30.17
C ALA A 163 -12.08 -9.14 -30.35
N ASP A 164 -11.09 -8.23 -30.34
CA ASP A 164 -9.66 -8.57 -30.39
C ASP A 164 -9.07 -8.95 -29.02
N GLY A 165 -9.90 -8.96 -27.97
CA GLY A 165 -9.52 -9.32 -26.61
C GLY A 165 -9.01 -8.15 -25.77
N LYS A 166 -8.85 -6.94 -26.33
CA LYS A 166 -8.42 -5.74 -25.59
C LYS A 166 -9.58 -5.14 -24.78
N LEU A 167 -9.22 -4.24 -23.87
CA LEU A 167 -10.14 -3.62 -22.92
C LEU A 167 -10.34 -2.14 -23.30
N LEU A 168 -11.53 -1.80 -23.77
CA LEU A 168 -11.95 -0.42 -23.95
C LEU A 168 -12.36 0.14 -22.59
N VAL A 169 -11.68 1.20 -22.16
CA VAL A 169 -12.02 1.91 -20.92
C VAL A 169 -12.60 3.26 -21.28
N LYS A 170 -13.77 3.58 -20.72
CA LYS A 170 -14.38 4.92 -20.79
C LYS A 170 -14.19 5.62 -19.46
N TRP A 171 -13.91 6.92 -19.47
CA TRP A 171 -13.77 7.73 -18.27
C TRP A 171 -14.24 9.16 -18.52
N VAL A 172 -14.48 9.90 -17.44
CA VAL A 172 -14.82 11.33 -17.49
C VAL A 172 -13.71 12.16 -16.89
N ASN A 173 -13.43 13.31 -17.51
CA ASN A 173 -12.65 14.36 -16.87
C ASN A 173 -13.56 15.21 -15.97
N THR A 174 -13.16 15.35 -14.71
CA THR A 174 -13.92 16.05 -13.66
C THR A 174 -13.51 17.51 -13.47
N GLU A 175 -12.51 18.01 -14.20
CA GLU A 175 -12.17 19.43 -14.22
C GLU A 175 -13.02 20.20 -15.25
N ALA A 176 -13.60 21.33 -14.81
CA ALA A 176 -14.01 22.41 -15.70
C ALA A 176 -12.85 23.42 -15.75
N ASN A 177 -12.49 23.92 -16.94
CA ASN A 177 -11.66 25.12 -17.12
C ASN A 177 -10.29 25.12 -16.40
N THR A 178 -9.42 24.16 -16.70
CA THR A 178 -7.99 24.20 -16.34
C THR A 178 -7.12 24.20 -17.59
N GLU A 179 -6.10 25.06 -17.60
CA GLU A 179 -5.07 25.09 -18.65
C GLU A 179 -4.21 23.81 -18.53
N HIS A 180 -4.24 22.95 -19.55
CA HIS A 180 -3.32 21.82 -19.64
C HIS A 180 -2.05 22.23 -20.40
N SER A 181 -0.90 21.69 -19.96
CA SER A 181 0.36 21.75 -20.70
C SER A 181 0.96 20.35 -20.78
N ASP A 182 0.87 19.73 -21.95
CA ASP A 182 1.65 18.52 -22.21
C ASP A 182 3.09 18.91 -22.59
N LYS A 183 4.07 18.32 -21.90
CA LYS A 183 5.48 18.46 -22.29
C LYS A 183 5.85 17.29 -23.20
N GLN A 184 6.14 17.57 -24.47
CA GLN A 184 6.85 16.61 -25.31
C GLN A 184 8.32 16.49 -24.88
N ALA A 185 8.91 15.33 -25.17
CA ALA A 185 10.26 14.93 -24.80
C ALA A 185 11.39 15.82 -25.38
N ASP A 186 11.07 16.84 -26.20
CA ASP A 186 12.04 17.73 -26.85
C ASP A 186 12.13 19.14 -26.23
N GLY A 187 11.40 19.41 -25.14
CA GLY A 187 11.46 20.71 -24.45
C GLY A 187 10.75 21.86 -25.17
N LYS A 188 9.99 21.61 -26.24
CA LYS A 188 9.09 22.62 -26.82
C LYS A 188 7.73 22.58 -26.11
N LEU A 189 7.33 23.71 -25.51
CA LEU A 189 5.97 23.96 -25.05
C LEU A 189 5.05 23.99 -26.27
N LEU A 190 4.16 23.00 -26.40
CA LEU A 190 3.09 23.03 -27.39
C LEU A 190 1.75 23.25 -26.69
N VAL A 191 1.16 24.40 -27.04
CA VAL A 191 -0.26 24.78 -26.93
C VAL A 191 -0.87 24.64 -25.54
N LYS A 192 -1.09 25.79 -24.88
CA LYS A 192 -2.13 25.91 -23.85
C LYS A 192 -3.49 25.65 -24.52
N TRP A 193 -4.20 24.62 -24.12
CA TRP A 193 -5.63 24.52 -24.40
C TRP A 193 -6.42 24.54 -23.10
N VAL A 194 -7.58 25.18 -23.16
CA VAL A 194 -8.56 25.22 -22.08
C VAL A 194 -9.60 24.16 -22.42
N ASN A 195 -9.80 23.18 -21.54
CA ASN A 195 -10.96 22.32 -21.66
C ASN A 195 -12.20 23.10 -21.21
N THR A 196 -13.05 23.47 -22.17
CA THR A 196 -14.23 24.32 -21.96
C THR A 196 -15.43 23.59 -21.35
N GLU A 197 -15.38 22.25 -21.19
CA GLU A 197 -16.51 21.46 -20.72
C GLU A 197 -16.09 20.44 -19.66
N ALA A 198 -16.50 20.66 -18.40
CA ALA A 198 -16.46 19.60 -17.39
C ALA A 198 -17.32 18.41 -17.82
N ASN A 199 -16.87 17.20 -17.48
CA ASN A 199 -17.52 15.94 -17.83
C ASN A 199 -17.40 15.51 -19.30
N THR A 200 -16.36 15.95 -20.01
CA THR A 200 -16.02 15.33 -21.30
C THR A 200 -15.73 13.84 -21.07
N GLU A 201 -16.41 12.99 -21.85
CA GLU A 201 -16.16 11.55 -21.88
C GLU A 201 -14.99 11.27 -22.83
N HIS A 202 -14.05 10.47 -22.35
CA HIS A 202 -12.89 10.01 -23.09
C HIS A 202 -12.85 8.48 -23.06
N SER A 203 -12.15 7.90 -24.04
CA SER A 203 -11.90 6.46 -24.05
C SER A 203 -10.57 6.13 -24.71
N ASP A 204 -10.02 4.98 -24.32
CA ASP A 204 -8.82 4.41 -24.91
C ASP A 204 -8.81 2.89 -24.64
N VAL A 205 -8.01 2.18 -25.43
CA VAL A 205 -7.91 0.72 -25.42
C VAL A 205 -6.61 0.30 -24.72
N PHE A 206 -6.73 -0.66 -23.81
CA PHE A 206 -5.64 -1.20 -23.00
C PHE A 206 -5.62 -2.74 -23.08
N ASP A 207 -4.45 -3.34 -22.88
CA ASP A 207 -4.33 -4.79 -22.73
C ASP A 207 -4.66 -5.22 -21.29
N THR A 208 -4.43 -4.34 -20.30
CA THR A 208 -4.68 -4.60 -18.87
C THR A 208 -5.20 -3.35 -18.15
N VAL A 209 -6.15 -3.54 -17.22
CA VAL A 209 -6.66 -2.49 -16.33
C VAL A 209 -6.43 -2.91 -14.88
N LEU A 210 -5.62 -2.15 -14.15
CA LEU A 210 -5.23 -2.40 -12.76
C LEU A 210 -5.92 -1.42 -11.80
N TRP A 211 -6.72 -1.95 -10.88
CA TRP A 211 -7.35 -1.19 -9.81
C TRP A 211 -6.43 -1.06 -8.59
N ALA A 212 -5.92 0.14 -8.35
CA ALA A 212 -5.09 0.52 -7.21
C ALA A 212 -5.76 1.65 -6.40
N ILE A 213 -7.09 1.58 -6.24
CA ILE A 213 -7.93 2.64 -5.66
C ILE A 213 -8.10 2.54 -4.13
N GLY A 214 -7.22 1.80 -3.45
CA GLY A 214 -7.25 1.56 -2.02
C GLY A 214 -7.62 0.13 -1.65
N ARG A 215 -7.68 -0.14 -0.34
CA ARG A 215 -7.90 -1.46 0.25
C ARG A 215 -9.04 -1.38 1.27
N LYS A 216 -9.79 -2.47 1.40
CA LYS A 216 -10.88 -2.62 2.36
C LYS A 216 -10.56 -3.69 3.39
N GLY A 217 -10.82 -3.40 4.67
CA GLY A 217 -10.67 -4.33 5.78
C GLY A 217 -11.65 -5.51 5.68
N LEU A 218 -11.18 -6.70 6.04
CA LEU A 218 -11.92 -7.95 5.87
C LEU A 218 -12.84 -8.28 7.07
N VAL A 219 -13.71 -7.35 7.44
CA VAL A 219 -14.61 -7.50 8.60
C VAL A 219 -15.92 -8.23 8.29
N ALA A 220 -16.38 -8.23 7.04
CA ALA A 220 -17.69 -8.74 6.66
C ALA A 220 -17.88 -10.24 6.94
N ASP A 221 -16.85 -11.05 6.63
CA ASP A 221 -16.93 -12.51 6.78
C ASP A 221 -16.77 -12.96 8.25
N LEU A 222 -16.35 -12.07 9.14
CA LEU A 222 -16.06 -12.41 10.54
C LEU A 222 -17.32 -12.56 11.39
N LYS A 223 -18.47 -12.04 10.94
CA LYS A 223 -19.73 -11.98 11.72
C LYS A 223 -19.52 -11.33 13.10
N LEU A 224 -18.88 -10.16 13.13
CA LEU A 224 -18.47 -9.46 14.36
C LEU A 224 -19.62 -9.15 15.31
N ASP A 225 -20.84 -8.96 14.80
CA ASP A 225 -22.04 -8.73 15.59
C ASP A 225 -22.32 -9.88 16.58
N ASN A 226 -22.01 -11.12 16.22
CA ASN A 226 -22.16 -12.28 17.10
C ASN A 226 -21.25 -12.21 18.34
N ALA A 227 -20.14 -11.48 18.23
CA ALA A 227 -19.21 -11.24 19.33
C ALA A 227 -19.40 -9.86 19.98
N GLY A 228 -20.30 -9.03 19.46
CA GLY A 228 -20.51 -7.66 19.91
C GLY A 228 -19.35 -6.70 19.60
N VAL A 229 -18.48 -7.02 18.62
CA VAL A 229 -17.34 -6.16 18.26
C VAL A 229 -17.80 -5.06 17.32
N VAL A 230 -17.55 -3.81 17.71
CA VAL A 230 -17.97 -2.62 16.94
C VAL A 230 -16.96 -2.29 15.84
N THR A 231 -17.49 -2.01 14.65
CA THR A 231 -16.71 -1.57 13.48
C THR A 231 -16.95 -0.09 13.17
N LYS A 232 -15.94 0.56 12.60
CA LYS A 232 -16.03 1.88 11.98
C LYS A 232 -15.81 1.74 10.49
N GLY A 233 -16.91 1.66 9.75
CA GLY A 233 -16.87 1.29 8.33
C GLY A 233 -16.37 -0.15 8.16
N ASP A 234 -15.33 -0.33 7.35
CA ASP A 234 -14.66 -1.61 7.11
C ASP A 234 -13.48 -1.90 8.07
N LYS A 235 -13.30 -1.07 9.10
CA LYS A 235 -12.23 -1.17 10.10
C LYS A 235 -12.76 -1.44 11.50
N ILE A 236 -11.89 -1.88 12.40
CA ILE A 236 -12.20 -2.11 13.83
C ILE A 236 -11.59 -0.97 14.65
N GLU A 237 -12.40 -0.35 15.50
CA GLU A 237 -11.92 0.65 16.45
C GLU A 237 -11.30 -0.04 17.66
N VAL A 238 -10.11 0.43 18.06
CA VAL A 238 -9.35 -0.16 19.17
C VAL A 238 -8.77 0.92 20.09
N SER A 239 -8.56 0.55 21.35
CA SER A 239 -7.79 1.35 22.30
C SER A 239 -6.31 1.45 21.91
N PRO A 240 -5.50 2.33 22.54
CA PRO A 240 -4.05 2.36 22.35
C PRO A 240 -3.33 1.04 22.68
N ALA A 241 -4.00 0.12 23.39
CA ALA A 241 -3.50 -1.22 23.71
C ALA A 241 -4.04 -2.31 22.77
N GLU A 242 -4.59 -1.94 21.61
CA GLU A 242 -5.17 -2.84 20.60
C GLU A 242 -6.42 -3.62 21.07
N GLU A 243 -7.06 -3.18 22.15
CA GLU A 243 -8.31 -3.76 22.66
C GLU A 243 -9.51 -3.26 21.87
N THR A 244 -10.42 -4.16 21.51
CA THR A 244 -11.74 -3.76 20.99
C THR A 244 -12.65 -3.34 22.14
N ASN A 245 -13.91 -3.00 21.85
CA ASN A 245 -14.93 -2.78 22.89
C ASN A 245 -15.28 -4.04 23.70
N VAL A 246 -14.82 -5.22 23.28
CA VAL A 246 -15.02 -6.50 23.97
C VAL A 246 -13.70 -6.93 24.62
N SER A 247 -13.68 -7.05 25.96
CA SER A 247 -12.47 -7.12 26.79
C SER A 247 -11.52 -8.30 26.55
N ASN A 248 -11.97 -9.33 25.83
CA ASN A 248 -11.15 -10.47 25.45
C ASN A 248 -10.88 -10.57 23.94
N ILE A 249 -11.30 -9.57 23.16
CA ILE A 249 -11.07 -9.49 21.72
C ILE A 249 -10.21 -8.26 21.40
N PHE A 250 -9.17 -8.49 20.61
CA PHE A 250 -8.17 -7.51 20.22
C PHE A 250 -8.10 -7.46 18.68
N ALA A 251 -7.55 -6.38 18.12
CA ALA A 251 -7.30 -6.31 16.68
C ALA A 251 -5.97 -5.63 16.37
N VAL A 252 -5.28 -6.07 15.32
CA VAL A 252 -3.95 -5.55 14.93
C VAL A 252 -3.73 -5.59 13.41
N GLY A 253 -2.86 -4.71 12.92
CA GLY A 253 -2.54 -4.59 11.49
C GLY A 253 -3.62 -3.84 10.71
N ASP A 254 -3.66 -4.00 9.39
CA ASP A 254 -4.47 -3.15 8.49
C ASP A 254 -5.99 -3.14 8.79
N VAL A 255 -6.51 -4.06 9.60
CA VAL A 255 -7.93 -4.07 9.97
C VAL A 255 -8.30 -2.98 10.98
N ILE A 256 -7.33 -2.42 11.72
CA ILE A 256 -7.61 -1.41 12.76
C ILE A 256 -7.78 -0.01 12.16
N TYR A 257 -8.66 0.79 12.76
CA TYR A 257 -8.98 2.12 12.27
C TYR A 257 -7.85 3.14 12.55
N GLY A 258 -7.50 3.92 11.53
CA GLY A 258 -6.67 5.13 11.67
C GLY A 258 -5.22 4.88 12.11
N LYS A 259 -4.64 3.71 11.77
CA LYS A 259 -3.23 3.39 12.00
C LYS A 259 -2.53 3.04 10.68
N PRO A 260 -1.19 3.21 10.57
CA PRO A 260 -0.48 2.93 9.33
C PRO A 260 -0.60 1.46 8.88
N GLU A 261 -0.97 1.25 7.62
CA GLU A 261 -1.11 -0.07 6.98
C GLU A 261 0.25 -0.58 6.46
N LEU A 262 1.18 -0.87 7.39
CA LEU A 262 2.55 -1.28 7.08
C LEU A 262 2.92 -2.59 7.77
N THR A 263 3.61 -3.47 7.06
CA THR A 263 4.04 -4.78 7.60
C THR A 263 4.89 -4.66 8.88
N PRO A 264 5.89 -3.76 8.98
CA PRO A 264 6.65 -3.59 10.23
C PRO A 264 5.79 -3.15 11.42
N VAL A 265 4.77 -2.31 11.17
CA VAL A 265 3.82 -1.84 12.20
C VAL A 265 2.98 -3.01 12.71
N ALA A 266 2.38 -3.80 11.81
CA ALA A 266 1.60 -4.97 12.19
C ALA A 266 2.43 -6.00 12.98
N ILE A 267 3.68 -6.26 12.56
CA ILE A 267 4.60 -7.17 13.25
C ILE A 267 4.94 -6.64 14.65
N HIS A 268 5.26 -5.35 14.77
CA HIS A 268 5.68 -4.78 16.05
C HIS A 268 4.52 -4.69 17.04
N ALA A 269 3.37 -4.17 16.60
CA ALA A 269 2.15 -4.10 17.40
C ALA A 269 1.70 -5.48 17.87
N GLY A 270 1.68 -6.48 16.97
CA GLY A 270 1.31 -7.86 17.33
C GLY A 270 2.27 -8.49 18.34
N ARG A 271 3.58 -8.20 18.24
CA ARG A 271 4.58 -8.66 19.21
C ARG A 271 4.39 -8.00 20.57
N LEU A 272 4.15 -6.69 20.61
CA LEU A 272 3.93 -5.96 21.86
C LEU A 272 2.63 -6.42 22.52
N LEU A 273 1.55 -6.59 21.75
CA LEU A 273 0.29 -7.14 22.24
C LEU A 273 0.49 -8.53 22.87
N ALA A 274 1.19 -9.44 22.20
CA ALA A 274 1.49 -10.76 22.77
C ALA A 274 2.29 -10.67 24.08
N ARG A 275 3.23 -9.73 24.20
CA ARG A 275 3.98 -9.49 25.45
C ARG A 275 3.11 -8.95 26.56
N ARG A 276 2.10 -8.12 26.25
CA ARG A 276 1.15 -7.63 27.26
C ARG A 276 0.23 -8.75 27.73
N LEU A 277 -0.31 -9.53 26.79
CA LEU A 277 -1.25 -10.61 27.09
C LEU A 277 -0.61 -11.77 27.86
N PHE A 278 0.62 -12.14 27.51
CA PHE A 278 1.25 -13.39 27.98
C PHE A 278 2.59 -13.21 28.69
N GLY A 279 3.15 -11.99 28.71
CA GLY A 279 4.48 -11.72 29.23
C GLY A 279 4.53 -10.64 30.32
N GLY A 280 3.38 -10.18 30.83
CA GLY A 280 3.30 -9.16 31.87
C GLY A 280 3.84 -7.78 31.48
N SER A 281 4.04 -7.53 30.17
CA SER A 281 4.51 -6.23 29.70
C SER A 281 3.40 -5.17 29.76
N THR A 282 3.78 -3.91 29.95
CA THR A 282 2.89 -2.75 29.84
C THR A 282 3.16 -1.91 28.59
N GLN A 283 4.12 -2.33 27.75
CA GLN A 283 4.56 -1.55 26.58
C GLN A 283 3.49 -1.56 25.48
N ILE A 284 3.04 -0.37 25.09
CA ILE A 284 2.13 -0.15 23.94
C ILE A 284 2.93 0.20 22.67
N MET A 285 2.29 0.03 21.52
CA MET A 285 2.88 0.43 20.24
C MET A 285 2.90 1.96 20.14
N ASP A 286 4.05 2.51 19.74
CA ASP A 286 4.13 3.89 19.29
C ASP A 286 3.85 3.94 17.78
N TYR A 287 2.77 4.62 17.41
CA TYR A 287 2.36 4.78 16.01
C TYR A 287 2.79 6.13 15.42
N ALA A 288 3.44 6.99 16.22
CA ALA A 288 4.00 8.24 15.72
C ALA A 288 5.24 7.97 14.88
N ASP A 289 5.49 8.87 13.93
CA ASP A 289 6.76 8.99 13.19
C ASP A 289 7.27 7.65 12.60
N VAL A 290 6.35 6.81 12.12
CA VAL A 290 6.70 5.57 11.43
C VAL A 290 7.26 5.91 10.05
N ALA A 291 8.53 5.61 9.84
CA ALA A 291 9.17 5.78 8.54
C ALA A 291 8.53 4.89 7.47
N THR A 292 8.44 5.41 6.24
CA THR A 292 7.89 4.70 5.08
C THR A 292 8.68 5.00 3.81
N THR A 293 8.50 4.18 2.79
CA THR A 293 9.12 4.34 1.47
C THR A 293 8.14 3.96 0.38
N VAL A 294 8.08 4.76 -0.69
CA VAL A 294 7.37 4.47 -1.94
C VAL A 294 8.41 4.06 -2.98
N PHE A 295 8.31 2.84 -3.50
CA PHE A 295 9.26 2.26 -4.46
C PHE A 295 8.91 2.64 -5.92
N SER A 296 8.59 3.91 -6.16
CA SER A 296 8.48 4.47 -7.52
C SER A 296 9.87 4.48 -8.21
N PRO A 297 9.96 4.68 -9.54
CA PRO A 297 11.24 4.63 -10.24
C PRO A 297 12.28 5.65 -9.74
N LEU A 298 11.80 6.76 -9.17
CA LEU A 298 12.54 7.56 -8.19
C LEU A 298 11.90 7.22 -6.85
N GLU A 299 12.62 6.57 -5.95
CA GLU A 299 12.10 6.16 -4.65
C GLU A 299 11.92 7.41 -3.78
N TYR A 300 10.92 7.37 -2.91
CA TYR A 300 10.63 8.43 -1.96
C TYR A 300 10.54 7.85 -0.56
N GLY A 301 11.48 8.23 0.31
CA GLY A 301 11.48 7.90 1.73
C GLY A 301 11.05 9.10 2.57
N CYS A 302 10.25 8.86 3.60
CA CYS A 302 9.90 9.88 4.57
C CYS A 302 9.67 9.33 5.97
N VAL A 303 9.82 10.21 6.96
CA VAL A 303 9.49 9.96 8.37
C VAL A 303 9.06 11.27 9.02
N GLY A 304 8.10 11.20 9.94
CA GLY A 304 7.57 12.38 10.63
C GLY A 304 6.51 13.13 9.81
N LEU A 305 6.37 14.42 10.09
CA LEU A 305 5.33 15.28 9.50
C LEU A 305 5.70 15.75 8.10
N SER A 306 4.70 15.83 7.22
CA SER A 306 4.78 16.65 6.01
C SER A 306 4.92 18.14 6.38
N GLU A 307 5.38 18.96 5.45
CA GLU A 307 5.47 20.41 5.65
C GLU A 307 4.09 21.02 5.96
N GLU A 308 3.06 20.64 5.21
CA GLU A 308 1.69 21.10 5.41
C GLU A 308 1.07 20.64 6.74
N ASP A 309 1.36 19.42 7.21
CA ASP A 309 0.90 18.95 8.52
C ASP A 309 1.70 19.61 9.66
N ALA A 310 2.98 19.89 9.46
CA ALA A 310 3.80 20.62 10.43
C ALA A 310 3.30 22.06 10.60
N ILE A 311 3.04 22.79 9.51
CA ILE A 311 2.45 24.14 9.54
C ILE A 311 1.12 24.12 10.29
N LYS A 312 0.25 23.16 9.96
CA LYS A 312 -1.06 23.02 10.60
C LYS A 312 -0.94 22.70 12.09
N LYS A 313 -0.03 21.80 12.47
CA LYS A 313 0.16 21.36 13.86
C LYS A 313 0.82 22.43 14.73
N MET A 314 1.75 23.19 14.17
CA MET A 314 2.51 24.24 14.87
C MET A 314 1.83 25.61 14.82
N GLY A 315 0.66 25.73 14.17
CA GLY A 315 -0.17 26.93 14.21
C GLY A 315 0.29 28.06 13.28
N GLY A 316 1.04 27.74 12.22
CA GLY A 316 1.47 28.72 11.21
C GLY A 316 2.87 28.46 10.66
N GLU A 317 3.16 29.06 9.49
CA GLU A 317 4.46 28.99 8.82
C GLU A 317 5.58 29.62 9.65
N ASP A 318 5.28 30.65 10.44
CA ASP A 318 6.25 31.36 11.26
C ASP A 318 6.94 30.49 12.32
N ASN A 319 6.37 29.33 12.65
CA ASN A 319 6.90 28.40 13.64
C ASN A 319 7.71 27.25 13.03
N ILE A 320 7.82 27.19 11.70
CA ILE A 320 8.51 26.14 10.96
C ILE A 320 9.72 26.71 10.21
N GLU A 321 10.78 25.92 10.13
CA GLU A 321 11.93 26.15 9.25
C GLU A 321 12.12 24.92 8.36
N VAL A 322 12.35 25.13 7.06
CA VAL A 322 12.49 24.03 6.08
C VAL A 322 13.87 24.10 5.45
N TYR A 323 14.74 23.16 5.82
CA TYR A 323 16.04 22.97 5.19
C TYR A 323 15.87 22.08 3.98
N HIS A 324 16.30 22.51 2.80
CA HIS A 324 16.13 21.72 1.59
C HIS A 324 17.24 21.94 0.58
N GLY A 325 17.41 20.98 -0.33
CA GLY A 325 18.41 21.08 -1.36
C GLY A 325 18.27 20.02 -2.44
N PHE A 326 18.73 20.37 -3.65
CA PHE A 326 18.99 19.40 -4.70
C PHE A 326 20.41 18.86 -4.59
N TYR A 327 20.60 17.61 -4.98
CA TYR A 327 21.91 16.96 -4.94
C TYR A 327 22.13 16.07 -6.16
N LYS A 328 23.35 15.54 -6.31
CA LYS A 328 23.75 14.70 -7.44
C LYS A 328 24.37 13.41 -6.91
N PRO A 329 23.68 12.26 -7.02
CA PRO A 329 24.27 10.97 -6.69
C PRO A 329 25.55 10.74 -7.52
N THR A 330 26.61 10.24 -6.88
CA THR A 330 27.90 10.05 -7.57
C THR A 330 27.78 9.08 -8.75
N GLU A 331 26.92 8.08 -8.63
CA GLU A 331 26.62 7.06 -9.64
C GLU A 331 25.90 7.64 -10.86
N PHE A 332 25.38 8.87 -10.80
CA PHE A 332 24.63 9.49 -11.89
C PHE A 332 25.52 10.30 -12.83
N PHE A 333 26.74 10.66 -12.41
CA PHE A 333 27.66 11.48 -13.22
C PHE A 333 28.05 10.79 -14.53
N ILE A 334 28.63 9.58 -14.45
CA ILE A 334 29.12 8.85 -15.62
C ILE A 334 27.99 8.46 -16.59
N PRO A 335 26.85 7.88 -16.15
CA PRO A 335 25.76 7.52 -17.06
C PRO A 335 24.89 8.73 -17.47
N GLN A 336 25.23 9.94 -17.02
CA GLN A 336 24.48 11.18 -17.29
C GLN A 336 22.99 11.04 -16.96
N LYS A 337 22.67 10.35 -15.86
CA LYS A 337 21.28 10.19 -15.40
C LYS A 337 20.74 11.54 -14.91
N SER A 338 19.45 11.77 -15.15
CA SER A 338 18.76 12.96 -14.66
C SER A 338 18.87 13.07 -13.14
N VAL A 339 19.40 14.20 -12.67
CA VAL A 339 19.46 14.59 -11.24
C VAL A 339 18.36 15.57 -10.87
N ARG A 340 17.48 15.90 -11.83
CA ARG A 340 16.49 16.98 -11.73
C ARG A 340 15.57 16.85 -10.52
N TYR A 341 15.29 15.62 -10.10
CA TYR A 341 14.35 15.29 -9.03
C TYR A 341 15.05 14.69 -7.80
N CYS A 342 16.39 14.70 -7.76
CA CYS A 342 17.15 14.31 -6.57
C CYS A 342 17.08 15.46 -5.56
N TYR A 343 16.16 15.34 -4.61
CA TYR A 343 15.81 16.40 -3.67
C TYR A 343 15.61 15.82 -2.27
N LEU A 344 15.90 16.63 -1.26
CA LEU A 344 15.60 16.30 0.12
C LEU A 344 15.16 17.55 0.87
N LYS A 345 14.38 17.34 1.93
CA LYS A 345 14.07 18.36 2.91
C LYS A 345 13.96 17.82 4.33
N ALA A 346 14.30 18.69 5.28
CA ALA A 346 14.08 18.53 6.70
C ALA A 346 13.16 19.65 7.19
N VAL A 347 12.03 19.26 7.76
CA VAL A 347 11.06 20.16 8.38
C VAL A 347 11.38 20.22 9.87
N ALA A 348 11.59 21.41 10.42
CA ALA A 348 12.00 21.61 11.81
C ALA A 348 11.21 22.74 12.47
N GLU A 349 11.20 22.76 13.81
CA GLU A 349 10.77 23.94 14.56
C GLU A 349 11.71 25.12 14.27
N ARG A 350 11.16 26.32 14.08
CA ARG A 350 11.98 27.51 13.75
C ARG A 350 12.76 28.07 14.93
N SER A 351 12.24 27.89 16.13
CA SER A 351 12.80 28.44 17.36
C SER A 351 13.23 27.35 18.33
N GLY A 352 13.93 27.72 19.40
CA GLY A 352 14.42 26.78 20.41
C GLY A 352 15.49 25.84 19.85
N ASP A 353 15.39 24.56 20.20
CA ASP A 353 16.37 23.53 19.82
C ASP A 353 16.26 23.09 18.35
N GLN A 354 15.34 23.69 17.58
CA GLN A 354 15.09 23.36 16.17
C GLN A 354 14.84 21.88 15.95
N LYS A 355 13.91 21.32 16.73
CA LYS A 355 13.57 19.91 16.68
C LYS A 355 13.14 19.54 15.26
N VAL A 356 13.74 18.49 14.71
CA VAL A 356 13.31 17.91 13.43
C VAL A 356 11.94 17.25 13.61
N LEU A 357 10.98 17.71 12.82
CA LEU A 357 9.60 17.25 12.81
C LEU A 357 9.34 16.26 11.66
N GLY A 358 10.08 16.39 10.56
CA GLY A 358 9.94 15.54 9.38
C GLY A 358 11.19 15.52 8.51
N LEU A 359 11.46 14.38 7.88
CA LEU A 359 12.52 14.19 6.90
C LEU A 359 11.94 13.55 5.65
N HIS A 360 12.27 14.12 4.49
CA HIS A 360 11.79 13.67 3.19
C HIS A 360 12.95 13.60 2.20
N TYR A 361 12.99 12.53 1.42
CA TYR A 361 14.11 12.22 0.55
C TYR A 361 13.65 11.53 -0.73
N SER A 362 14.04 12.05 -1.90
CA SER A 362 13.79 11.41 -3.19
C SER A 362 15.11 11.08 -3.91
N GLU A 363 15.34 9.79 -4.16
CA GLU A 363 16.49 9.26 -4.90
C GLU A 363 16.11 7.94 -5.56
N ARG A 364 16.90 7.49 -6.52
CA ARG A 364 16.97 6.06 -6.82
C ARG A 364 17.98 5.41 -5.87
N SER A 365 17.53 4.72 -4.82
CA SER A 365 18.46 3.88 -4.09
C SER A 365 18.82 2.66 -4.96
N ASN A 366 20.09 2.50 -5.30
CA ASN A 366 20.64 1.18 -5.65
C ASN A 366 21.08 0.45 -4.35
N PHE A 367 20.68 0.95 -3.19
CA PHE A 367 21.13 0.48 -1.89
C PHE A 367 20.33 -0.75 -1.51
N TRP A 368 20.73 -1.91 -2.04
CA TRP A 368 20.37 -3.18 -1.43
C TRP A 368 21.36 -3.43 -0.28
N PRO A 369 21.02 -3.16 0.99
CA PRO A 369 21.90 -3.55 2.08
C PRO A 369 22.00 -5.07 2.08
N LYS A 370 23.23 -5.59 1.94
CA LYS A 370 23.54 -6.98 2.29
C LYS A 370 23.03 -7.21 3.71
N LYS A 371 21.95 -7.99 3.87
CA LYS A 371 21.43 -8.37 5.19
C LYS A 371 22.54 -8.99 6.04
N ARG A 372 22.96 -8.30 7.11
CA ARG A 372 23.62 -8.92 8.26
C ARG A 372 22.51 -9.56 9.10
N SER A 373 22.46 -10.88 9.14
CA SER A 373 21.49 -11.61 9.95
C SER A 373 21.99 -11.72 11.39
N GLU A 374 21.43 -10.93 12.30
CA GLU A 374 21.45 -11.27 13.74
C GLU A 374 20.02 -11.56 14.18
N ARG A 375 19.72 -12.85 14.40
CA ARG A 375 18.49 -13.30 15.06
C ARG A 375 18.81 -13.53 16.54
N LYS A 376 18.28 -12.68 17.42
CA LYS A 376 18.14 -13.02 18.85
C LYS A 376 16.82 -13.76 19.06
N ASN A 377 16.93 -15.00 19.53
CA ASN A 377 15.78 -15.82 19.92
C ASN A 377 15.30 -15.42 21.31
N TYR A 378 14.00 -15.16 21.45
CA TYR A 378 13.32 -15.11 22.74
C TYR A 378 12.36 -16.30 22.83
N ARG A 379 12.50 -17.10 23.90
CA ARG A 379 11.54 -18.13 24.30
C ARG A 379 10.52 -17.50 25.25
N ALA A 380 9.24 -17.79 25.04
CA ALA A 380 8.22 -17.63 26.07
C ALA A 380 7.81 -19.03 26.55
N SER A 381 7.66 -19.19 27.86
CA SER A 381 7.19 -20.40 28.52
C SER A 381 5.98 -20.05 29.37
N GLU A 382 4.79 -20.51 28.98
CA GLU A 382 3.67 -20.99 29.81
C GLU A 382 2.44 -21.24 28.91
N LYS A 383 1.60 -22.21 29.28
CA LYS A 383 0.46 -22.69 28.47
C LYS A 383 -0.75 -21.77 28.65
N GLN A 384 -1.14 -21.04 27.60
CA GLN A 384 -2.39 -20.28 27.52
C GLN A 384 -2.96 -20.33 26.09
N LYS A 385 -4.30 -20.39 25.94
CA LYS A 385 -4.97 -20.57 24.64
C LYS A 385 -5.25 -19.22 23.97
N LEU A 386 -4.44 -18.84 22.98
CA LEU A 386 -4.69 -17.70 22.09
C LEU A 386 -5.22 -18.20 20.75
N VAL A 387 -6.25 -17.54 20.20
CA VAL A 387 -6.63 -17.67 18.80
C VAL A 387 -6.39 -16.37 18.04
N ALA A 388 -5.57 -16.39 17.00
CA ALA A 388 -5.45 -15.26 16.06
C ALA A 388 -6.06 -15.62 14.70
N ILE A 389 -6.96 -14.76 14.23
CA ILE A 389 -7.63 -14.89 12.93
C ILE A 389 -6.88 -14.03 11.91
N SER A 390 -6.15 -14.62 10.96
CA SER A 390 -5.31 -13.90 9.98
C SER A 390 -5.59 -14.37 8.54
N LYS A 391 -5.21 -13.63 7.48
CA LYS A 391 -5.39 -14.07 6.07
C LYS A 391 -4.08 -13.98 5.28
N PHE A 392 -3.45 -15.12 4.97
CA PHE A 392 -2.39 -15.29 3.96
C PHE A 392 -2.95 -15.78 2.61
N SER A 393 -2.79 -14.99 1.54
CA SER A 393 -3.06 -15.37 0.13
C SER A 393 -4.21 -16.40 -0.07
N LYS A 394 -5.44 -15.90 -0.18
CA LYS A 394 -6.71 -16.60 -0.52
C LYS A 394 -7.54 -17.25 0.60
N GLY A 395 -7.13 -17.31 1.87
CA GLY A 395 -7.98 -17.81 2.98
C GLY A 395 -7.91 -16.97 4.25
N VAL A 396 -8.98 -16.85 5.04
CA VAL A 396 -8.89 -16.47 6.48
C VAL A 396 -8.40 -17.73 7.22
N TYR A 397 -7.62 -17.59 8.28
CA TYR A 397 -6.89 -18.63 9.01
C TYR A 397 -7.07 -18.42 10.49
N VAL A 398 -7.18 -19.51 11.23
CA VAL A 398 -7.20 -19.50 12.68
C VAL A 398 -5.89 -20.12 13.16
N SER A 399 -5.10 -19.38 13.93
CA SER A 399 -3.90 -19.90 14.58
C SER A 399 -4.14 -20.03 16.07
N LYS A 400 -3.88 -21.21 16.63
CA LYS A 400 -4.02 -21.50 18.06
C LYS A 400 -2.66 -21.72 18.70
N ILE A 401 -2.33 -20.93 19.71
CA ILE A 401 -1.14 -21.16 20.57
C ILE A 401 -1.60 -22.05 21.73
N LYS A 402 -0.87 -23.14 22.01
CA LYS A 402 -1.19 -24.13 23.06
C LYS A 402 -0.42 -23.90 24.35
#